data_AF-A0A2E7W3B2-F1
#
_entry.id   AF-A0A2E7W3B2-F1
#
_cell.length_a   1.000
_cell.length_b   1.000
_cell.length_c   1.000
_cell.angle_alpha   90.00
_cell.angle_beta   90.00
_cell.angle_gamma   90.00
#
_symmetry.space_group_name_H-M   'P 1'
#
loop_
_entity.id
_entity.type
_entity.pdbx_description
1 polymer ?
#
loop_
_entity_poly.entity_id
_entity_poly.type
_entity_poly.pdbx_seq_one_letter_code
_entity_poly.pdbx_strand_id
1 'polypeptide(L)'
;MIDSWRATCMQVHTHILNRVNTRKDALEIVNKSIDRWVELSNSISRGEEKHLILFPEFSLQGFPIHEDTEEWIEKACFEIPGAEINRL
;
A
#
# COMPACT_ATOMS: atom_id res chain seq x y z
N MET A 1 26.21 -19.33 -8.24
CA MET A 1 26.50 -17.93 -7.86
C MET A 1 25.16 -17.25 -7.67
N ILE A 2 24.95 -16.50 -6.59
CA ILE A 2 23.69 -15.77 -6.35
C ILE A 2 23.82 -14.40 -7.00
N ASP A 3 22.83 -13.98 -7.78
CA ASP A 3 22.82 -12.64 -8.37
C ASP A 3 22.75 -11.56 -7.28
N SER A 4 23.51 -10.48 -7.44
CA SER A 4 23.44 -9.33 -6.53
C SER A 4 22.08 -8.64 -6.63
N TRP A 5 21.57 -8.15 -5.49
CA TRP A 5 20.32 -7.42 -5.40
C TRP A 5 20.39 -6.37 -4.29
N ARG A 6 19.55 -5.33 -4.41
CA ARG A 6 19.46 -4.23 -3.45
C ARG A 6 18.08 -4.15 -2.81
N ALA A 7 18.03 -4.17 -1.49
CA ALA A 7 16.84 -3.84 -0.71
C ALA A 7 16.72 -2.32 -0.50
N THR A 8 15.51 -1.78 -0.53
CA THR A 8 15.23 -0.40 -0.15
C THR A 8 13.98 -0.35 0.73
N CYS A 9 14.17 0.06 1.99
CA CYS A 9 13.07 0.23 2.94
C CYS A 9 12.56 1.68 2.86
N MET A 10 11.27 1.82 2.59
CA MET A 10 10.65 3.11 2.32
C MET A 10 10.14 3.75 3.62
N GLN A 11 10.59 4.97 3.90
CA GLN A 11 9.92 5.84 4.86
C GLN A 11 8.96 6.75 4.10
N VAL A 12 7.66 6.55 4.30
CA VAL A 12 6.60 7.27 3.58
C VAL A 12 5.64 7.95 4.56
N HIS A 13 5.00 9.01 4.10
CA HIS A 13 3.92 9.64 4.84
C HIS A 13 2.62 8.84 4.63
N THR A 14 1.97 8.43 5.71
CA THR A 14 0.67 7.75 5.66
C THR A 14 -0.45 8.78 5.70
N HIS A 15 -1.28 8.83 4.66
CA HIS A 15 -2.50 9.62 4.63
C HIS A 15 -3.67 8.78 5.14
N ILE A 16 -3.97 8.88 6.45
CA ILE A 16 -4.99 8.07 7.10
C ILE A 16 -6.40 8.31 6.53
N LEU A 17 -7.20 7.26 6.44
CA LEU A 17 -8.54 7.29 5.85
C LEU A 17 -9.64 7.67 6.85
N ASN A 18 -9.31 7.88 8.13
CA ASN A 18 -10.32 8.11 9.18
C ASN A 18 -11.10 9.43 9.04
N ARG A 19 -10.71 10.31 8.12
CA ARG A 19 -11.38 11.59 7.86
C ARG A 19 -12.39 11.54 6.71
N VAL A 20 -12.49 10.42 6.02
CA VAL A 20 -13.42 10.22 4.91
C VAL A 20 -14.39 9.10 5.24
N ASN A 21 -15.61 9.21 4.70
CA ASN A 21 -16.72 8.31 5.03
C ASN A 21 -17.11 7.41 3.86
N THR A 22 -16.58 7.64 2.66
CA THR A 22 -16.95 6.87 1.47
C THR A 22 -15.75 6.10 0.93
N ARG A 23 -15.99 4.91 0.38
CA ARG A 23 -14.97 4.13 -0.34
C ARG A 23 -14.37 4.92 -1.50
N LYS A 24 -15.16 5.76 -2.17
CA LYS A 24 -14.67 6.61 -3.27
C LYS A 24 -13.59 7.57 -2.79
N ASP A 25 -13.89 8.35 -1.74
CA ASP A 25 -12.95 9.34 -1.21
C ASP A 25 -11.71 8.66 -0.60
N ALA A 26 -11.90 7.50 0.03
CA ALA A 26 -10.82 6.66 0.52
C ALA A 26 -9.88 6.24 -0.60
N LEU A 27 -10.41 5.74 -1.72
CA LEU A 27 -9.64 5.34 -2.89
C LEU A 27 -8.93 6.53 -3.55
N GLU A 28 -9.51 7.72 -3.56
CA GLU A 28 -8.82 8.93 -4.05
C GLU A 28 -7.55 9.24 -3.24
N ILE A 29 -7.57 9.03 -1.91
CA ILE A 29 -6.40 9.21 -1.04
C ILE A 29 -5.36 8.10 -1.27
N VAL A 30 -5.83 6.85 -1.32
CA VAL A 30 -4.96 5.68 -1.58
C VAL A 30 -4.25 5.84 -2.91
N ASN A 31 -4.97 6.15 -3.99
CA ASN A 31 -4.40 6.23 -5.33
C ASN A 31 -3.32 7.32 -5.42
N LYS A 32 -3.49 8.46 -4.74
CA LYS A 32 -2.43 9.47 -4.62
C LYS A 32 -1.17 8.92 -3.94
N SER A 33 -1.32 8.09 -2.92
CA SER A 33 -0.19 7.43 -2.25
C SER A 33 0.47 6.40 -3.17
N ILE A 34 -0.31 5.61 -3.91
CA ILE A 34 0.18 4.64 -4.90
C ILE A 34 0.94 5.35 -6.03
N ASP A 35 0.40 6.42 -6.60
CA ASP A 35 1.05 7.22 -7.63
C ASP A 35 2.44 7.68 -7.14
N ARG A 36 2.50 8.19 -5.91
CA ARG A 36 3.77 8.58 -5.28
C ARG A 36 4.72 7.40 -5.08
N TRP A 37 4.22 6.23 -4.70
CA TRP A 37 5.05 5.03 -4.54
C TRP A 37 5.61 4.54 -5.87
N VAL A 38 4.83 4.61 -6.95
CA VAL A 38 5.27 4.28 -8.31
C VAL A 38 6.39 5.23 -8.75
N GLU A 39 6.24 6.53 -8.53
CA GLU A 39 7.30 7.52 -8.80
C GLU A 39 8.60 7.19 -8.05
N LEU A 40 8.50 6.94 -6.75
CA LEU A 40 9.64 6.60 -5.91
C LEU A 40 10.28 5.29 -6.37
N SER A 41 9.48 4.27 -6.65
CA SER A 41 9.95 2.97 -7.10
C SER A 41 10.70 3.08 -8.42
N ASN A 42 10.16 3.82 -9.39
CA ASN A 42 10.81 4.09 -10.68
C ASN A 42 12.11 4.89 -10.54
N SER A 43 12.24 5.71 -9.50
CA SER A 43 13.49 6.43 -9.20
C SER A 43 14.56 5.51 -8.63
N ILE A 44 14.16 4.51 -7.83
CA ILE A 44 15.05 3.54 -7.19
C ILE A 44 15.53 2.47 -8.16
N SER A 45 14.65 2.01 -9.05
CA SER A 45 14.88 0.88 -9.97
C SER A 45 15.55 1.26 -11.30
N ARG A 46 16.32 2.35 -11.32
CA ARG A 46 17.07 2.77 -12.52
C ARG A 46 18.27 1.84 -12.75
N GLY A 47 18.29 1.13 -13.87
CA GLY A 47 19.39 0.25 -14.28
C GLY A 47 18.98 -1.23 -14.34
N GLU A 48 19.97 -2.12 -14.36
CA GLU A 48 19.77 -3.58 -14.46
C GLU A 48 19.88 -4.31 -13.11
N GLU A 49 20.11 -3.58 -12.01
CA GLU A 49 20.17 -4.17 -10.67
C GLU A 49 18.79 -4.72 -10.25
N LYS A 50 18.78 -5.89 -9.59
CA LYS A 50 17.55 -6.45 -9.02
C LYS A 50 17.21 -5.71 -7.73
N HIS A 51 15.96 -5.25 -7.60
CA HIS A 51 15.51 -4.48 -6.45
C HIS A 51 14.39 -5.17 -5.67
N LEU A 52 14.46 -5.07 -4.35
CA LEU A 52 13.33 -5.30 -3.44
C LEU A 52 12.99 -3.98 -2.77
N ILE A 53 11.77 -3.48 -2.97
CA ILE A 53 11.29 -2.23 -2.38
C ILE A 53 10.23 -2.60 -1.35
N LEU A 54 10.43 -2.21 -0.09
CA LEU A 54 9.56 -2.54 1.02
C LEU A 54 8.86 -1.29 1.54
N PHE A 55 7.54 -1.35 1.60
CA PHE A 55 6.71 -0.31 2.22
C PHE A 55 6.21 -0.76 3.60
N PRO A 56 6.02 0.16 4.56
CA PRO A 56 5.52 -0.18 5.89
C PRO A 56 4.09 -0.70 5.86
N GLU A 57 3.71 -1.49 6.86
CA GLU A 57 2.31 -1.81 7.12
C GLU A 57 1.48 -0.54 7.31
N PHE A 58 0.19 -0.58 6.94
CA PHE A 58 -0.77 0.52 7.04
C PHE A 58 -0.41 1.79 6.26
N SER A 59 0.62 1.79 5.43
CA SER A 59 1.07 3.00 4.74
C SER A 59 0.16 3.49 3.60
N LEU A 60 -0.83 2.69 3.20
CA LEU A 60 -1.88 3.10 2.25
C LEU A 60 -3.17 3.57 2.93
N GLN A 61 -3.64 2.86 3.97
CA GLN A 61 -4.95 3.13 4.59
C GLN A 61 -4.90 3.71 6.01
N GLY A 62 -3.78 3.54 6.73
CA GLY A 62 -3.79 3.61 8.19
C GLY A 62 -4.52 2.40 8.82
N PHE A 63 -4.95 2.56 10.06
CA PHE A 63 -5.73 1.58 10.81
C PHE A 63 -7.05 2.22 11.30
N PRO A 64 -8.11 1.43 11.56
CA PRO A 64 -9.36 1.97 12.08
C PRO A 64 -9.12 2.58 13.47
N ILE A 65 -9.72 3.75 13.72
CA ILE A 65 -9.60 4.45 15.02
C ILE A 65 -10.97 4.53 15.70
N HIS A 66 -12.03 4.80 14.92
CA HIS A 66 -13.40 4.94 15.44
C HIS A 66 -14.43 4.16 14.64
N GLU A 67 -14.04 3.70 13.45
CA GLU A 67 -14.82 2.83 12.59
C GLU A 67 -14.96 1.43 13.19
N ASP A 68 -16.13 0.84 13.01
CA ASP A 68 -16.29 -0.59 13.25
C ASP A 68 -15.66 -1.42 12.11
N THR A 69 -15.65 -2.74 12.33
CA THR A 69 -15.03 -3.68 11.38
C THR A 69 -15.73 -3.69 10.02
N GLU A 70 -17.07 -3.61 9.99
CA GLU A 70 -17.84 -3.68 8.74
C GLU A 70 -17.62 -2.40 7.92
N GLU A 71 -17.68 -1.23 8.57
CA GLU A 71 -17.38 0.06 7.96
C GLU A 71 -15.95 0.07 7.38
N TRP A 72 -14.96 -0.41 8.14
CA TRP A 72 -13.57 -0.41 7.66
C TRP A 72 -13.35 -1.36 6.49
N ILE A 73 -13.99 -2.53 6.49
CA ILE A 73 -13.94 -3.48 5.38
C ILE A 73 -14.52 -2.85 4.11
N GLU A 74 -15.70 -2.24 4.19
CA GLU A 74 -16.34 -1.60 3.05
C GLU A 74 -15.51 -0.41 2.53
N LYS A 75 -15.00 0.42 3.44
CA LYS A 75 -14.31 1.67 3.11
C LYS A 75 -12.88 1.49 2.61
N ALA A 76 -12.08 0.66 3.28
CA ALA A 76 -10.62 0.71 3.19
C ALA A 76 -9.95 -0.60 2.73
N CYS A 77 -10.61 -1.75 2.87
CA CYS A 77 -10.01 -3.04 2.49
C CYS A 77 -9.96 -3.23 0.97
N PHE A 78 -8.87 -3.83 0.50
CA PHE A 78 -8.71 -4.31 -0.87
C PHE A 78 -8.95 -5.81 -0.93
N GLU A 79 -9.52 -6.25 -2.04
CA GLU A 79 -9.53 -7.67 -2.37
C GLU A 79 -8.12 -8.08 -2.77
N ILE A 80 -7.55 -9.03 -2.03
CA ILE A 80 -6.23 -9.59 -2.34
C ILE A 80 -6.48 -10.82 -3.23
N PRO A 81 -6.08 -10.81 -4.50
CA PRO A 81 -6.26 -11.96 -5.37
C PRO A 81 -5.34 -13.10 -4.93
N GLY A 82 -5.85 -14.34 -4.93
CA GLY A 82 -5.03 -15.53 -4.69
C GLY A 82 -5.86 -16.76 -4.31
N ALA A 83 -5.38 -17.95 -4.69
CA ALA A 83 -6.05 -19.20 -4.34
C ALA A 83 -6.06 -19.43 -2.82
N GLU A 84 -5.04 -18.94 -2.13
CA GLU A 84 -4.90 -18.98 -0.68
C GLU A 84 -5.95 -18.11 0.00
N ILE A 85 -6.22 -16.91 -0.54
CA ILE A 85 -7.26 -16.00 -0.01
C ILE A 85 -8.64 -16.58 -0.27
N ASN A 86 -8.88 -17.16 -1.45
CA ASN A 86 -10.15 -17.80 -1.81
C ASN A 86 -10.49 -19.04 -0.94
N ARG A 87 -9.56 -19.54 -0.13
CA ARG A 87 -9.74 -20.70 0.76
C ARG A 87 -10.07 -20.30 2.21
N LEU A 88 -9.93 -19.03 2.55
CA LEU A 88 -10.27 -18.46 3.86
C LEU A 88 -11.71 -17.96 3.86
#